data_AF-A0AAV8WM47-F1
#
_entry.id   AF-A0AAV8WM47-F1
#
_cell.length_a   1.000
_cell.length_b   1.000
_cell.length_c   1.000
_cell.angle_alpha   90.00
_cell.angle_beta   90.00
_cell.angle_gamma   90.00
#
_symmetry.space_group_name_H-M   'P 1'
#
loop_
_entity.id
_entity.type
_entity.pdbx_description
1 polymer ?
#
loop_
_entity_poly.entity_id
_entity_poly.type
_entity_poly.pdbx_seq_one_letter_code
_entity_poly.pdbx_strand_id
1 'polypeptide(L)'
;MGHTSFGLTNSPTSGWMTGSLFSKVLEHVQKHTKCSKQDRIVILLDNHECHCTLEAAILARDHGITLVTFPPHCTHRLQSLDVAVMGPFKTILAVAQIDWLNSNPGKTLTIYNLADVANTAYSSSFSIKNITSGFCKPNI
;
A
#
# COMPACT_ATOMS: atom_id res chain seq x y z
N MET A 1 -6.09 -11.96 -20.20
CA MET A 1 -5.53 -12.30 -18.87
C MET A 1 -5.43 -11.00 -18.10
N GLY A 2 -6.23 -10.88 -17.03
CA GLY A 2 -6.55 -9.60 -16.40
C GLY A 2 -5.41 -9.08 -15.53
N HIS A 3 -4.74 -8.02 -15.99
CA HIS A 3 -3.91 -7.17 -15.15
C HIS A 3 -4.84 -6.18 -14.40
N THR A 4 -5.24 -6.51 -13.18
CA THR A 4 -5.79 -5.50 -12.25
C THR A 4 -4.68 -5.00 -11.35
N SER A 5 -3.76 -4.22 -11.92
CA SER A 5 -2.97 -3.27 -11.13
C SER A 5 -3.84 -2.03 -10.97
N PHE A 6 -4.42 -1.83 -9.79
CA PHE A 6 -5.16 -0.60 -9.51
C PHE A 6 -4.17 0.52 -9.23
N GLY A 7 -3.75 1.20 -10.30
CA GLY A 7 -3.18 2.55 -10.25
C GLY A 7 -4.27 3.57 -9.97
N LEU A 8 -4.91 3.49 -8.80
CA LEU A 8 -5.84 4.51 -8.32
C LEU A 8 -5.00 5.76 -8.01
N THR A 9 -4.82 6.60 -9.02
CA THR A 9 -4.17 7.91 -8.92
C THR A 9 -5.13 8.95 -9.46
N ASN A 10 -5.06 10.16 -8.90
CA ASN A 10 -5.94 11.24 -9.29
C ASN A 10 -5.28 12.00 -10.46
N SER A 11 -5.61 11.61 -11.71
CA SER A 11 -5.26 12.28 -12.97
C SER A 11 -3.98 11.81 -13.70
N PRO A 12 -3.92 11.88 -15.04
CA PRO A 12 -2.66 11.79 -15.81
C PRO A 12 -1.62 12.86 -15.43
N THR A 13 -1.96 13.84 -14.59
CA THR A 13 -1.09 14.94 -14.16
C THR A 13 -0.52 14.79 -12.75
N SER A 14 -1.04 13.90 -11.89
CA SER A 14 -0.50 13.74 -10.53
C SER A 14 -0.80 12.38 -9.90
N GLY A 15 0.17 11.83 -9.16
CA GLY A 15 0.07 10.54 -8.48
C GLY A 15 -0.56 10.58 -7.08
N TRP A 16 -1.15 11.71 -6.66
CA TRP A 16 -1.52 11.93 -5.26
C TRP A 16 -2.87 11.31 -4.87
N MET A 17 -2.96 10.86 -3.62
CA MET A 17 -4.20 10.37 -3.00
C MET A 17 -5.12 11.55 -2.64
N THR A 18 -6.43 11.41 -2.89
CA THR A 18 -7.46 12.38 -2.50
C THR A 18 -8.59 11.71 -1.73
N GLY A 19 -9.43 12.49 -1.03
CA GLY A 19 -10.53 11.93 -0.23
C GLY A 19 -11.52 11.10 -1.06
N SER A 20 -11.90 11.58 -2.24
CA SER A 20 -12.80 10.86 -3.15
C SER A 20 -12.19 9.57 -3.71
N LEU A 21 -10.88 9.56 -3.93
CA LEU A 21 -10.14 8.37 -4.33
C LEU A 21 -10.06 7.36 -3.18
N PHE A 22 -9.88 7.85 -1.96
CA PHE A 22 -9.87 7.01 -0.76
C PHE A 22 -11.24 6.33 -0.53
N SER A 23 -12.37 7.00 -0.79
CA SER A 23 -13.69 6.35 -0.79
C SER A 23 -13.73 5.15 -1.75
N LYS A 24 -13.20 5.28 -2.96
CA LYS A 24 -13.10 4.16 -3.93
C LYS A 24 -12.19 3.04 -3.44
N VAL A 25 -11.13 3.36 -2.70
CA VAL A 25 -10.28 2.35 -2.05
C VAL A 25 -11.08 1.58 -1.00
N LEU A 26 -11.91 2.24 -0.18
CA LEU A 26 -12.76 1.56 0.81
C LEU A 26 -13.79 0.63 0.16
N GLU A 27 -14.42 1.05 -0.94
CA GLU A 27 -15.30 0.18 -1.75
C GLU A 27 -14.55 -1.03 -2.30
N HIS A 28 -13.34 -0.81 -2.82
CA HIS A 28 -12.49 -1.88 -3.33
C HIS A 28 -12.13 -2.88 -2.22
N VAL A 29 -11.75 -2.39 -1.03
CA VAL A 29 -11.45 -3.24 0.12
C VAL A 29 -12.68 -4.06 0.49
N GLN A 30 -13.84 -3.43 0.68
CA GLN A 30 -15.09 -4.12 1.02
C GLN A 30 -15.41 -5.22 0.01
N LYS A 31 -15.25 -4.95 -1.30
CA LYS A 31 -15.51 -5.93 -2.35
C LYS A 31 -14.62 -7.18 -2.26
N HIS A 32 -13.35 -7.03 -1.88
CA HIS A 32 -12.39 -8.14 -1.87
C HIS A 32 -12.35 -8.88 -0.53
N THR A 33 -12.53 -8.18 0.58
CA THR A 33 -12.61 -8.80 1.91
C THR A 33 -14.00 -9.34 2.21
N LYS A 34 -15.03 -8.83 1.51
CA LYS A 34 -16.45 -9.10 1.77
C LYS A 34 -16.88 -8.75 3.20
N CYS A 35 -16.19 -7.79 3.83
CA CYS A 35 -16.52 -7.36 5.17
C CYS A 35 -17.94 -6.78 5.25
N SER A 36 -18.52 -6.86 6.44
CA SER A 36 -19.87 -6.41 6.73
C SER A 36 -19.99 -5.91 8.17
N LYS A 37 -21.14 -5.36 8.56
CA LYS A 37 -21.36 -4.90 9.95
C LYS A 37 -21.26 -6.04 10.97
N GLN A 38 -21.50 -7.27 10.54
CA GLN A 38 -21.46 -8.50 11.34
C GLN A 38 -20.07 -9.18 11.29
N ASP A 39 -19.30 -8.94 10.24
CA ASP A 39 -17.95 -9.47 10.04
C ASP A 39 -16.98 -8.32 9.68
N ARG A 40 -16.46 -7.68 10.73
CA ARG A 40 -15.76 -6.40 10.63
C ARG A 40 -14.27 -6.60 10.42
N ILE A 41 -13.68 -5.67 9.68
CA ILE A 41 -12.22 -5.57 9.54
C ILE A 41 -11.71 -4.25 10.14
N VAL A 42 -10.42 -4.23 10.44
CA VAL A 42 -9.71 -3.03 10.90
C VAL A 42 -8.70 -2.63 9.82
N ILE A 43 -8.68 -1.34 9.46
CA ILE A 43 -7.65 -0.76 8.61
C ILE A 43 -6.85 0.24 9.45
N LEU A 44 -5.55 0.01 9.53
CA LEU A 44 -4.60 0.91 10.18
C LEU A 44 -4.06 1.90 9.14
N LEU A 45 -4.15 3.20 9.42
CA LEU A 45 -3.78 4.28 8.49
C LEU A 45 -2.87 5.30 9.18
N ASP A 46 -2.08 6.05 8.40
CA ASP A 46 -1.53 7.30 8.90
C ASP A 46 -2.62 8.37 9.01
N ASN A 47 -2.30 9.47 9.69
CA ASN A 47 -3.21 10.59 9.90
C ASN A 47 -3.21 11.59 8.73
N HIS A 48 -3.04 11.13 7.49
CA HIS A 48 -3.08 12.01 6.33
C HIS A 48 -4.51 12.50 6.06
N GLU A 49 -4.66 13.78 5.71
CA GLU A 49 -5.97 14.46 5.64
C GLU A 49 -6.98 13.79 4.71
N CYS A 50 -6.51 13.14 3.64
CA CYS A 50 -7.39 12.43 2.70
C CYS A 50 -8.10 11.21 3.32
N HIS A 51 -7.55 10.64 4.40
CA HIS A 51 -8.13 9.52 5.13
C HIS A 51 -9.18 9.96 6.16
N CYS A 52 -9.14 11.23 6.58
CA CYS A 52 -9.94 11.78 7.67
C CYS A 52 -11.19 12.53 7.19
N THR A 53 -11.70 12.22 6.00
CA THR A 53 -12.94 12.84 5.51
C THR A 53 -14.17 12.22 6.16
N LEU A 54 -15.21 13.02 6.40
CA LEU A 54 -16.47 12.55 6.97
C LEU A 54 -17.13 11.48 6.07
N GLU A 55 -17.05 11.67 4.76
CA GLU A 55 -17.57 10.74 3.76
C GLU A 55 -16.92 9.35 3.90
N ALA A 56 -15.58 9.30 3.94
CA ALA A 56 -14.85 8.05 4.11
C ALA A 56 -15.15 7.37 5.45
N ALA A 57 -15.31 8.14 6.53
CA ALA A 57 -15.64 7.60 7.85
C ALA A 57 -17.04 6.96 7.88
N ILE A 58 -18.04 7.62 7.26
CA ILE A 58 -19.41 7.08 7.14
C ILE A 58 -19.39 5.82 6.28
N LEU A 59 -18.74 5.87 5.12
CA LEU A 59 -18.65 4.74 4.19
C LEU A 59 -17.97 3.53 4.84
N ALA A 60 -16.85 3.73 5.53
CA ALA A 60 -16.15 2.67 6.25
C ALA A 60 -17.05 2.03 7.29
N ARG A 61 -17.71 2.83 8.15
CA ARG A 61 -18.64 2.33 9.16
C ARG A 61 -19.77 1.51 8.53
N ASP A 62 -20.33 1.97 7.42
CA ASP A 62 -21.44 1.29 6.77
C ASP A 62 -21.04 -0.03 6.09
N HIS A 63 -19.78 -0.13 5.66
CA HIS A 63 -19.17 -1.34 5.13
C HIS A 63 -18.58 -2.30 6.19
N GLY A 64 -18.68 -1.98 7.47
CA GLY A 64 -18.09 -2.82 8.53
C GLY A 64 -16.57 -2.69 8.65
N ILE A 65 -16.02 -1.54 8.24
CA ILE A 65 -14.60 -1.22 8.30
C ILE A 65 -14.38 -0.27 9.47
N THR A 66 -13.50 -0.64 10.38
CA THR A 66 -13.02 0.25 11.46
C THR A 66 -11.72 0.88 11.03
N LEU A 67 -11.70 2.22 10.90
CA LEU A 67 -10.50 2.97 10.60
C LEU A 67 -9.80 3.35 11.91
N VAL A 68 -8.52 3.02 12.02
CA VAL A 68 -7.66 3.41 13.16
C VAL A 68 -6.49 4.19 12.60
N THR A 69 -6.35 5.45 12.99
CA THR A 69 -5.22 6.29 12.60
C THR A 69 -4.15 6.31 13.68
N PHE A 70 -2.89 6.30 13.26
CA PHE A 70 -1.77 6.48 14.18
C PHE A 70 -1.56 7.95 14.54
N PRO A 71 -1.09 8.27 15.77
CA PRO A 71 -0.69 9.62 16.12
C PRO A 71 0.40 10.14 15.17
N PRO A 72 0.44 11.46 14.90
CA PRO A 72 1.47 12.05 14.07
C PRO A 72 2.88 11.71 14.60
N HIS A 73 3.81 11.49 13.67
CA HIS A 73 5.21 11.12 13.93
C HIS A 73 5.46 9.71 14.50
N CYS A 74 4.44 8.83 14.60
CA CYS A 74 4.64 7.44 15.03
C CYS A 74 4.85 6.42 13.88
N THR A 75 4.79 6.87 12.62
CA THR A 75 4.84 6.05 11.40
C THR A 75 6.06 5.12 11.35
N HIS A 76 7.25 5.68 11.62
CA HIS A 76 8.54 4.97 11.54
C HIS A 76 8.70 3.81 12.54
N ARG A 77 7.81 3.68 13.54
CA ARG A 77 7.83 2.59 14.53
C ARG A 77 6.57 1.72 14.51
N LEU A 78 5.43 2.27 14.10
CA LEU A 78 4.13 1.60 14.22
C LEU A 78 3.54 1.13 12.89
N GLN A 79 3.96 1.67 11.74
CA GLN A 79 3.48 1.16 10.46
C GLN A 79 4.21 -0.14 10.11
N SER A 80 3.54 -1.25 10.43
CA SER A 80 3.96 -2.61 10.09
C SER A 80 4.32 -2.77 8.61
N LEU A 81 3.57 -2.11 7.73
CA LEU A 81 3.84 -2.04 6.29
C LEU A 81 5.22 -1.44 6.00
N ASP A 82 5.52 -0.27 6.57
CA ASP A 82 6.76 0.44 6.30
C ASP A 82 8.00 -0.32 6.79
N VAL A 83 7.93 -0.86 8.01
CA VAL A 83 9.07 -1.51 8.65
C VAL A 83 9.32 -2.92 8.10
N ALA A 84 8.27 -3.72 7.95
CA ALA A 84 8.43 -5.15 7.65
C ALA A 84 8.35 -5.48 6.15
N VAL A 85 7.70 -4.64 5.35
CA VAL A 85 7.50 -4.92 3.92
C VAL A 85 8.24 -3.88 3.06
N MET A 86 8.02 -2.58 3.29
CA MET A 86 8.58 -1.53 2.44
C MET A 86 10.09 -1.35 2.60
N GLY A 87 10.62 -1.55 3.82
CA GLY A 87 12.06 -1.56 4.07
C GLY A 87 12.80 -2.59 3.21
N PRO A 88 12.48 -3.90 3.33
CA PRO A 88 13.03 -4.94 2.46
C PRO A 88 12.78 -4.69 0.97
N PHE A 89 11.58 -4.23 0.61
CA PHE A 89 11.23 -3.94 -0.78
C PHE A 89 12.17 -2.90 -1.40
N LYS A 90 12.39 -1.77 -0.74
CA LYS A 90 13.30 -0.70 -1.23
C LYS A 90 14.72 -1.22 -1.42
N THR A 91 15.22 -2.02 -0.47
CA THR A 91 16.57 -2.60 -0.53
C THR A 91 16.73 -3.53 -1.74
N ILE A 92 15.78 -4.46 -1.92
CA ILE A 92 15.86 -5.42 -3.03
C ILE A 92 15.62 -4.73 -4.38
N LEU A 93 14.70 -3.75 -4.42
CA LEU A 93 14.44 -2.98 -5.63
C LEU A 93 15.68 -2.19 -6.07
N ALA A 94 16.41 -1.58 -5.13
CA ALA A 94 17.64 -0.85 -5.45
C ALA A 94 18.69 -1.76 -6.10
N VAL A 95 18.86 -2.99 -5.59
CA VAL A 95 19.76 -3.98 -6.20
C VAL A 95 19.27 -4.37 -7.60
N ALA A 96 17.98 -4.70 -7.75
CA ALA A 96 17.41 -5.07 -9.04
C ALA A 96 17.54 -3.95 -10.10
N GLN A 97 17.41 -2.69 -9.68
CA GLN A 97 17.63 -1.54 -10.57
C GLN A 97 19.09 -1.42 -11.02
N ILE A 98 20.06 -1.62 -10.11
CA ILE A 98 21.48 -1.61 -10.43
C ILE A 98 21.82 -2.75 -11.41
N ASP A 99 21.34 -3.96 -11.15
CA ASP A 99 21.57 -5.12 -12.01
C ASP A 99 21.00 -4.91 -13.41
N TRP A 100 19.80 -4.31 -13.50
CA TRP A 100 19.17 -4.00 -14.78
C TRP A 100 19.99 -2.97 -15.57
N LEU A 101 20.50 -1.92 -14.91
CA LEU A 101 21.33 -0.89 -15.54
C LEU A 101 22.68 -1.45 -16.02
N ASN A 102 23.33 -2.30 -15.22
CA ASN A 102 24.56 -2.98 -15.61
C ASN A 102 24.36 -3.89 -16.82
N SER A 103 23.21 -4.57 -16.90
CA SER A 103 22.85 -5.44 -18.02
C SER A 103 22.37 -4.67 -19.26
N ASN A 104 22.06 -3.38 -19.12
CA ASN A 104 21.56 -2.52 -20.21
C ASN A 104 22.33 -1.18 -20.28
N PRO A 105 23.63 -1.19 -20.59
CA PRO A 105 24.43 0.04 -20.65
C PRO A 105 23.82 1.08 -21.59
N GLY A 106 23.74 2.32 -21.14
CA GLY A 106 23.22 3.45 -21.93
C GLY A 106 21.70 3.53 -22.06
N LYS A 107 20.94 2.59 -21.48
CA LYS A 107 19.47 2.67 -21.43
C LYS A 107 19.00 3.29 -20.11
N THR A 108 17.90 4.03 -20.18
CA THR A 108 17.22 4.58 -19.00
C THR A 108 16.09 3.66 -18.58
N LEU A 109 15.97 3.42 -17.27
CA LEU A 109 14.83 2.67 -16.71
C LEU A 109 13.57 3.53 -16.82
N THR A 110 12.53 2.99 -17.47
CA THR A 110 11.24 3.67 -17.66
C THR A 110 10.14 2.96 -16.87
N ILE A 111 8.96 3.58 -16.77
CA ILE A 111 7.78 2.99 -16.12
C ILE A 111 7.36 1.65 -16.73
N TYR A 112 7.67 1.41 -18.01
CA TYR A 112 7.32 0.18 -18.71
C TYR A 112 8.16 -1.01 -18.26
N ASN A 113 9.41 -0.76 -17.87
CA ASN A 113 10.34 -1.80 -17.43
C ASN A 113 10.38 -1.89 -15.90
N LEU A 114 9.94 -0.83 -15.21
CA LEU A 114 9.96 -0.75 -13.76
C LEU A 114 9.13 -1.86 -13.11
N ALA A 115 7.98 -2.21 -13.70
CA ALA A 115 7.14 -3.29 -13.17
C ALA A 115 7.87 -4.63 -13.16
N ASP A 116 8.57 -4.97 -14.25
CA ASP A 116 9.33 -6.22 -14.36
C ASP A 116 10.52 -6.23 -13.39
N VAL A 117 11.26 -5.12 -13.31
CA VAL A 117 12.38 -4.98 -12.37
C VAL A 117 11.91 -5.07 -10.92
N ALA A 118 10.75 -4.48 -10.60
CA ALA A 118 10.19 -4.50 -9.26
C ALA A 118 9.55 -5.85 -8.89
N ASN A 119 9.25 -6.72 -9.85
CA ASN A 119 8.55 -7.98 -9.58
C ASN A 119 9.30 -8.87 -8.57
N THR A 120 10.61 -9.01 -8.72
CA THR A 120 11.44 -9.78 -7.77
C THR A 120 11.38 -9.19 -6.38
N ALA A 121 11.54 -7.86 -6.26
CA ALA A 121 11.46 -7.17 -4.98
C ALA A 121 10.08 -7.32 -4.34
N TYR A 122 9.02 -7.23 -5.15
CA TYR A 122 7.63 -7.38 -4.72
C TYR A 122 7.37 -8.78 -4.18
N SER A 123 7.66 -9.83 -4.95
CA SER A 123 7.41 -11.21 -4.55
C SER A 123 8.19 -11.63 -3.30
N SER A 124 9.42 -11.14 -3.12
CA SER A 124 10.21 -11.43 -1.92
C SER A 124 9.74 -10.65 -0.69
N SER A 125 9.33 -9.39 -0.86
CA SER A 125 9.05 -8.50 0.26
C SER A 125 7.62 -8.57 0.76
N PHE A 126 6.65 -8.71 -0.14
CA PHE A 126 5.22 -8.88 0.16
C PHE A 126 4.87 -10.34 0.47
N SER A 127 5.72 -10.99 1.27
CA SER A 127 5.53 -12.36 1.71
C SER A 127 4.72 -12.42 3.00
N ILE A 128 4.00 -13.52 3.23
CA ILE A 128 3.26 -13.77 4.48
C ILE A 128 4.19 -13.59 5.67
N LYS A 129 5.40 -14.16 5.62
CA LYS A 129 6.40 -14.05 6.69
C LYS A 129 6.68 -12.60 7.08
N ASN A 130 6.92 -11.73 6.10
CA ASN A 130 7.21 -10.32 6.35
C ASN A 130 5.98 -9.60 6.90
N ILE A 131 4.82 -9.80 6.28
CA ILE A 131 3.54 -9.20 6.72
C ILE A 131 3.27 -9.58 8.18
N THR A 132 3.29 -10.86 8.53
CA THR A 132 3.04 -11.31 9.90
C THR A 132 4.09 -10.76 10.88
N SER A 133 5.37 -10.74 10.49
CA SER A 133 6.43 -10.18 11.35
C SER A 133 6.24 -8.69 11.64
N GLY A 134 5.61 -7.95 10.73
CA GLY A 134 5.29 -6.53 10.91
C GLY A 134 4.24 -6.29 11.96
N PHE A 135 3.34 -7.25 12.21
CA PHE A 135 2.37 -7.18 13.30
C PHE A 135 2.91 -7.75 14.62
N CYS A 136 3.94 -8.60 14.60
CA CYS A 136 4.54 -9.14 15.83
C CYS A 136 5.56 -8.22 16.51
N LYS A 137 6.12 -7.23 15.79
CA LYS A 137 7.22 -6.37 16.28
C LYS A 137 6.79 -5.11 17.02
N PRO A 138 5.85 -4.29 16.51
CA PRO A 138 5.22 -3.27 17.32
C PRO A 138 4.25 -3.97 18.27
N ASN A 139 4.16 -3.54 19.52
CA ASN A 139 3.17 -4.02 20.49
C ASN A 139 1.75 -3.56 20.09
N ILE A 140 1.28 -4.05 18.93
CA ILE A 140 -0.09 -3.91 18.41
C ILE A 140 -0.78 -5.26 18.57
#